data_AF-D8PUX2-F1
#
_entry.id   AF-D8PUX2-F1
#
_cell.length_a   1.000
_cell.length_b   1.000
_cell.length_c   1.000
_cell.angle_alpha   90.00
_cell.angle_beta   90.00
_cell.angle_gamma   90.00
#
_symmetry.space_group_name_H-M   'P 1'
#
loop_
_entity.id
_entity.type
_entity.pdbx_description
1 polymer ?
#
loop_
_entity_poly.entity_id
_entity_poly.type
_entity_poly.pdbx_seq_one_letter_code
_entity_poly.pdbx_strand_id
1 'polypeptide(L)'
;MLFHVDVKWLSRAAQIYGNGGPSRGNALTPQAARFAASNSRTGHASRDPVTDRALDALNEQYLRRRLRSLGVDGPISLWSLPDYPPDVKPSIEHSVLVMVALYAAPTKKLCLQDILDAIMERYPYFRTVKPSWQNSIRHSLSLKIQFHHLDRPVSDPGRGGYWYLDLTHGEGDCLERKRKPAKASSFDSVCDDACSEHAWV
;
A
#
# COMPACT_ATOMS: atom_id res chain seq x y z
N MET A 1 0.24 -31.18 13.13
CA MET A 1 1.31 -30.89 12.15
C MET A 1 1.42 -29.38 12.07
N LEU A 2 2.46 -28.79 12.67
CA LEU A 2 2.65 -27.34 12.73
C LEU A 2 2.98 -26.82 11.34
N PHE A 3 2.21 -25.84 10.86
CA PHE A 3 2.51 -25.09 9.64
C PHE A 3 3.80 -24.29 9.85
N HIS A 4 4.86 -24.66 9.12
CA HIS A 4 6.10 -23.92 9.04
C HIS A 4 5.83 -22.66 8.21
N VAL A 5 5.49 -21.55 8.87
CA VAL A 5 5.55 -20.21 8.26
C VAL A 5 7.00 -20.02 7.79
N ASP A 6 7.22 -20.00 6.47
CA ASP A 6 8.57 -19.96 5.91
C ASP A 6 9.30 -18.68 6.37
N VAL A 7 10.19 -18.89 7.35
CA VAL A 7 10.94 -17.87 8.10
C VAL A 7 11.95 -17.15 7.20
N LYS A 8 12.08 -17.52 5.91
CA LYS A 8 13.06 -16.95 4.99
C LYS A 8 12.71 -15.55 4.50
N TRP A 9 11.46 -15.30 4.10
CA TRP A 9 11.02 -13.94 3.74
C TRP A 9 10.93 -13.04 4.98
N LEU A 10 10.39 -13.55 6.10
CA LEU A 10 10.39 -12.83 7.38
C LEU A 10 11.80 -12.57 7.93
N SER A 11 12.76 -13.51 7.74
CA SER A 11 14.18 -13.29 8.09
C SER A 11 14.86 -12.30 7.17
N ARG A 12 14.59 -12.36 5.85
CA ARG A 12 15.12 -11.40 4.86
C ARG A 12 14.57 -10.00 5.14
N ALA A 13 13.29 -9.88 5.45
CA ALA A 13 12.65 -8.63 5.88
C ALA A 13 13.22 -8.14 7.23
N ALA A 14 13.41 -9.03 8.21
CA ALA A 14 14.05 -8.68 9.47
C ALA A 14 15.51 -8.24 9.30
N GLN A 15 16.22 -8.73 8.28
CA GLN A 15 17.61 -8.35 8.01
C GLN A 15 17.75 -7.07 7.16
N ILE A 16 16.75 -6.74 6.36
CA ILE A 16 16.68 -5.45 5.62
C ILE A 16 16.17 -4.33 6.53
N TYR A 17 15.28 -4.63 7.50
CA TYR A 17 14.63 -3.64 8.36
C TYR A 17 15.04 -3.68 9.84
N GLY A 18 15.93 -4.60 10.24
CA GLY A 18 16.39 -4.77 11.60
C GLY A 18 17.89 -4.52 11.76
N ASN A 19 18.28 -3.25 11.96
CA ASN A 19 19.30 -2.87 12.95
C ASN A 19 19.49 -1.34 13.01
N GLY A 20 18.66 -0.68 13.81
CA GLY A 20 19.03 0.56 14.49
C GLY A 20 19.28 0.23 15.95
N GLY A 21 20.45 -0.37 16.27
CA GLY A 21 20.82 -0.69 17.64
C GLY A 21 20.95 0.58 18.49
N PRO A 22 20.65 0.51 19.81
CA PRO A 22 20.76 1.65 20.70
C PRO A 22 22.25 1.96 20.93
N SER A 23 22.70 3.12 20.43
CA SER A 23 24.01 3.67 20.78
C SER A 23 24.10 3.87 22.28
N ARG A 24 25.00 3.10 22.88
CA ARG A 24 25.40 3.17 24.28
C ARG A 24 25.91 4.57 24.62
N GLY A 25 25.35 5.12 25.70
CA GLY A 25 26.03 5.89 26.74
C GLY A 25 26.78 7.15 26.32
N ASN A 26 26.16 8.32 26.54
CA ASN A 26 26.87 9.48 27.07
C ASN A 26 26.11 10.02 28.28
N ALA A 27 26.82 10.11 29.40
CA ALA A 27 26.31 10.60 30.67
C ALA A 27 25.87 12.06 30.54
N LEU A 28 24.60 12.33 30.82
CA LEU A 28 24.07 13.69 30.97
C LEU A 28 24.46 14.22 32.34
N THR A 29 25.09 15.40 32.33
CA THR A 29 25.49 16.15 33.52
C THR A 29 24.27 16.64 34.32
N PRO A 30 24.36 16.83 35.65
CA PRO A 30 23.22 17.18 36.50
C PRO A 30 22.58 18.57 36.26
N GLN A 31 23.07 19.36 35.29
CA GLN A 31 22.64 20.74 35.11
C GLN A 31 21.56 20.93 34.03
N ALA A 32 21.28 19.92 33.20
CA ALA A 32 20.24 19.99 32.15
C ALA A 32 18.81 19.66 32.64
N ALA A 33 18.65 19.13 33.86
CA ALA A 33 17.35 18.70 34.39
C ALA A 33 16.43 19.84 34.86
N ARG A 34 16.88 21.10 34.85
CA ARG A 34 16.13 22.24 35.42
C ARG A 34 15.33 23.08 34.43
N PHE A 35 15.43 22.84 33.12
CA PHE A 35 14.64 23.57 32.10
C PHE A 35 13.51 22.76 31.44
N ALA A 36 13.32 21.49 31.83
CA ALA A 36 12.31 20.61 31.22
C ALA A 36 10.89 20.74 31.83
N ALA A 37 10.64 21.75 32.66
CA ALA A 37 9.37 21.93 33.36
C ALA A 37 8.68 23.27 33.02
N SER A 38 8.55 23.58 31.72
CA SER A 38 7.58 24.57 31.24
C SER A 38 7.56 24.63 29.71
N ASN A 39 6.90 23.65 29.07
CA ASN A 39 6.21 23.91 27.81
C ASN A 39 5.13 22.86 27.52
N SER A 40 4.04 22.93 28.29
CA SER A 40 2.77 22.35 27.88
C SER A 40 2.19 23.22 26.76
N ARG A 41 2.58 22.96 25.51
CA ARG A 41 1.86 23.40 24.31
C ARG A 41 1.83 22.25 23.31
N THR A 42 0.72 21.51 23.32
CA THR A 42 0.11 20.82 22.17
C THR A 42 1.07 20.52 21.02
N GLY A 43 1.91 19.50 21.21
CA GLY A 43 2.50 18.81 20.08
C GLY A 43 1.42 17.93 19.46
N HIS A 44 0.91 18.30 18.30
CA HIS A 44 0.33 17.33 17.38
C HIS A 44 1.50 16.43 16.97
N ALA A 45 1.83 15.44 17.80
CA ALA A 45 2.76 14.39 17.41
C ALA A 45 2.18 13.80 16.13
N SER A 46 2.90 13.99 15.02
CA SER A 46 2.60 13.36 13.74
C SER A 46 2.50 11.86 14.01
N ARG A 47 1.28 11.36 14.22
CA ARG A 47 1.04 9.93 14.43
C ARG A 47 1.38 9.30 13.10
N ASP A 48 2.47 8.54 13.04
CA ASP A 48 2.78 7.73 11.87
C ASP A 48 1.56 6.81 11.62
N PRO A 49 0.82 6.98 10.51
CA PRO A 49 -0.45 6.29 10.30
C PRO A 49 -0.26 4.76 10.31
N VAL A 50 0.95 4.32 9.95
CA VAL A 50 1.39 2.93 9.93
C VAL A 50 1.42 2.27 11.32
N THR A 51 1.53 3.04 12.40
CA THR A 51 1.56 2.53 13.79
C THR A 51 0.21 2.59 14.49
N ASP A 52 -0.83 3.11 13.83
CA ASP A 52 -2.16 3.20 14.42
C ASP A 52 -2.78 1.80 14.55
N ARG A 53 -2.91 1.32 15.80
CA ARG A 53 -3.54 0.03 16.11
C ARG A 53 -4.99 -0.05 15.63
N ALA A 54 -5.70 1.07 15.60
CA ALA A 54 -7.07 1.09 15.08
C ALA A 54 -7.08 0.85 13.57
N LEU A 55 -6.12 1.45 12.84
CA LEU A 55 -5.96 1.24 11.40
C LEU A 55 -5.58 -0.22 11.11
N ASP A 56 -4.65 -0.80 11.87
CA ASP A 56 -4.26 -2.21 11.69
C ASP A 56 -5.44 -3.16 11.93
N ALA A 57 -6.26 -2.92 12.95
CA ALA A 57 -7.46 -3.71 13.22
C ALA A 57 -8.51 -3.62 12.10
N LEU A 58 -8.73 -2.41 11.54
CA LEU A 58 -9.62 -2.21 10.40
C LEU A 58 -9.10 -2.92 9.14
N ASN A 59 -7.80 -2.77 8.85
CA ASN A 59 -7.13 -3.44 7.76
C ASN A 59 -7.27 -4.97 7.90
N GLU A 60 -7.05 -5.51 9.09
CA GLU A 60 -7.19 -6.93 9.38
C GLU A 60 -8.61 -7.43 9.12
N GLN A 61 -9.62 -6.75 9.68
CA GLN A 61 -11.02 -7.14 9.54
C GLN A 61 -11.44 -7.17 8.06
N TYR A 62 -11.05 -6.14 7.32
CA TYR A 62 -11.32 -6.05 5.89
C TYR A 62 -10.67 -7.20 5.12
N LEU A 63 -9.38 -7.45 5.33
CA LEU A 63 -8.65 -8.50 4.63
C LEU A 63 -9.16 -9.89 4.97
N ARG A 64 -9.53 -10.14 6.24
CA ARG A 64 -10.17 -11.41 6.63
C ARG A 64 -11.48 -11.64 5.88
N ARG A 65 -12.31 -10.60 5.72
CA ARG A 65 -13.56 -10.71 4.96
C ARG A 65 -13.28 -10.98 3.47
N ARG A 66 -12.33 -10.26 2.86
CA ARG A 66 -11.96 -10.44 1.46
C ARG A 66 -11.36 -11.82 1.19
N LEU A 67 -10.43 -12.27 2.02
CA LEU A 67 -9.78 -13.58 1.91
C LEU A 67 -10.76 -14.75 2.12
N ARG A 68 -11.73 -14.61 3.03
CA ARG A 68 -12.79 -15.61 3.21
C ARG A 68 -13.61 -15.82 1.93
N SER A 69 -13.87 -14.76 1.15
CA SER A 69 -14.56 -14.90 -0.14
C SER A 69 -13.75 -15.68 -1.18
N LEU A 70 -12.43 -15.77 -1.00
CA LEU A 70 -11.52 -16.58 -1.81
C LEU A 70 -11.26 -17.97 -1.22
N GLY A 71 -11.96 -18.35 -0.14
CA GLY A 71 -11.78 -19.64 0.54
C GLY A 71 -10.51 -19.74 1.38
N VAL A 72 -9.92 -18.61 1.78
CA VAL A 72 -8.69 -18.57 2.59
C VAL A 72 -9.03 -18.25 4.05
N ASP A 73 -8.87 -19.24 4.93
CA ASP A 73 -9.15 -19.12 6.38
C ASP A 73 -7.87 -19.01 7.25
N GLY A 74 -6.70 -18.84 6.61
CA GLY A 74 -5.38 -18.81 7.26
C GLY A 74 -4.88 -17.43 7.69
N PRO A 75 -3.60 -17.33 8.11
CA PRO A 75 -2.97 -16.04 8.41
C PRO A 75 -2.94 -15.16 7.16
N ILE A 76 -3.05 -13.83 7.30
CA ILE A 76 -3.00 -12.90 6.16
C ILE A 76 -1.56 -12.82 5.65
N SER A 77 -1.24 -13.67 4.68
CA SER A 77 0.08 -13.74 4.04
C SER A 77 -0.04 -14.24 2.60
N LEU A 78 0.95 -13.91 1.75
CA LEU A 78 0.97 -14.36 0.36
C LEU A 78 0.97 -15.89 0.25
N TRP A 79 1.58 -16.57 1.22
CA TRP A 79 1.66 -18.03 1.31
C TRP A 79 0.35 -18.70 1.71
N SER A 80 -0.61 -17.95 2.23
CA SER A 80 -1.94 -18.45 2.57
C SER A 80 -2.92 -18.38 1.39
N LEU A 81 -2.57 -17.65 0.33
CA LEU A 81 -3.37 -17.57 -0.88
C LEU A 81 -3.35 -18.89 -1.65
N PRO A 82 -4.39 -19.20 -2.47
CA PRO A 82 -4.44 -20.44 -3.25
C PRO A 82 -3.17 -20.65 -4.07
N ASP A 83 -2.73 -21.89 -4.13
CA ASP A 83 -1.62 -22.30 -4.98
C ASP A 83 -2.06 -22.30 -6.45
N TYR A 84 -1.15 -21.86 -7.33
CA TYR A 84 -1.35 -21.92 -8.77
C TYR A 84 -0.16 -22.63 -9.42
N PRO A 85 -0.37 -23.35 -10.53
CA PRO A 85 0.72 -23.92 -11.31
C PRO A 85 1.72 -22.84 -11.73
N PRO A 86 3.03 -23.15 -11.81
CA PRO A 86 4.07 -22.16 -12.11
C PRO A 86 3.92 -21.50 -13.48
N ASP A 87 3.24 -22.16 -14.42
CA ASP A 87 3.05 -21.68 -15.80
C ASP A 87 1.71 -20.97 -16.03
N VAL A 88 0.87 -20.90 -14.99
CA VAL A 88 -0.48 -20.35 -15.08
C VAL A 88 -0.56 -19.05 -14.31
N LYS A 89 -1.14 -18.02 -14.94
CA LYS A 89 -1.42 -16.75 -14.28
C LYS A 89 -2.39 -16.98 -13.11
N PRO A 90 -2.03 -16.60 -11.87
CA PRO A 90 -2.95 -16.66 -10.75
C PRO A 90 -4.23 -15.87 -11.04
N SER A 91 -5.40 -16.46 -10.78
CA SER A 91 -6.70 -15.78 -10.87
C SER A 91 -6.98 -14.91 -9.64
N ILE A 92 -5.95 -14.22 -9.15
CA ILE A 92 -6.01 -13.30 -8.01
C ILE A 92 -5.82 -11.88 -8.53
N GLU A 93 -6.64 -10.96 -8.02
CA GLU A 93 -6.52 -9.55 -8.34
C GLU A 93 -5.19 -8.98 -7.84
N HIS A 94 -4.53 -8.14 -8.67
CA HIS A 94 -3.27 -7.50 -8.32
C HIS A 94 -3.36 -6.67 -7.02
N SER A 95 -4.49 -6.02 -6.78
CA SER A 95 -4.75 -5.28 -5.54
C SER A 95 -4.70 -6.19 -4.30
N VAL A 96 -5.29 -7.38 -4.37
CA VAL A 96 -5.28 -8.37 -3.28
C VAL A 96 -3.86 -8.86 -3.00
N LEU A 97 -3.06 -9.11 -4.05
CA LEU A 97 -1.65 -9.48 -3.87
C LEU A 97 -0.87 -8.39 -3.12
N VAL A 98 -1.05 -7.13 -3.52
CA VAL A 98 -0.38 -5.98 -2.89
C VAL A 98 -0.84 -5.79 -1.44
N MET A 99 -2.15 -5.86 -1.17
CA MET A 99 -2.72 -5.73 0.17
C MET A 99 -2.15 -6.76 1.14
N VAL A 100 -2.15 -8.04 0.73
CA VAL A 100 -1.70 -9.14 1.57
C VAL A 100 -0.19 -9.04 1.81
N ALA A 101 0.58 -8.64 0.80
CA ALA A 101 2.02 -8.40 0.95
C ALA A 101 2.31 -7.26 1.95
N LEU A 102 1.61 -6.13 1.83
CA LEU A 102 1.76 -4.97 2.73
C LEU A 102 1.36 -5.30 4.16
N TYR A 103 0.25 -6.01 4.35
CA TYR A 103 -0.23 -6.36 5.68
C TYR A 103 0.64 -7.41 6.39
N ALA A 104 1.22 -8.34 5.63
CA ALA A 104 2.13 -9.37 6.16
C ALA A 104 3.50 -8.80 6.58
N ALA A 105 3.86 -7.59 6.13
CA ALA A 105 5.10 -6.94 6.54
C ALA A 105 5.04 -6.53 8.01
N PRO A 106 6.12 -6.72 8.79
CA PRO A 106 6.16 -6.38 10.21
C PRO A 106 6.01 -4.87 10.45
N THR A 107 6.50 -4.07 9.50
CA THR A 107 6.44 -2.61 9.54
C THR A 107 5.16 -2.06 8.91
N LYS A 108 4.26 -2.91 8.39
CA LYS A 108 3.03 -2.53 7.67
C LYS A 108 3.24 -1.56 6.49
N LYS A 109 4.49 -1.49 5.99
CA LYS A 109 4.91 -0.68 4.86
C LYS A 109 6.00 -1.38 4.06
N LEU A 110 5.96 -1.28 2.73
CA LEU A 110 6.95 -1.91 1.85
C LEU A 110 7.33 -0.99 0.68
N CYS A 111 8.52 -1.20 0.13
CA CYS A 111 8.92 -0.58 -1.14
C CYS A 111 8.14 -1.21 -2.31
N LEU A 112 8.03 -0.49 -3.43
CA LEU A 112 7.56 -1.10 -4.69
C LEU A 112 8.39 -2.35 -5.04
N GLN A 113 9.70 -2.28 -4.93
CA GLN A 113 10.58 -3.41 -5.28
C GLN A 113 10.30 -4.63 -4.40
N ASP A 114 10.16 -4.45 -3.08
CA ASP A 114 9.86 -5.54 -2.16
C ASP A 114 8.51 -6.21 -2.46
N ILE A 115 7.51 -5.43 -2.87
CA ILE A 115 6.21 -5.97 -3.28
C ILE A 115 6.37 -6.84 -4.53
N LEU A 116 7.13 -6.38 -5.53
CA LEU A 116 7.40 -7.16 -6.74
C LEU A 116 8.15 -8.46 -6.40
N ASP A 117 9.16 -8.37 -5.54
CA ASP A 117 9.98 -9.51 -5.14
C ASP A 117 9.17 -10.54 -4.34
N ALA A 118 8.31 -10.09 -3.41
CA ALA A 118 7.43 -10.97 -2.65
C ALA A 118 6.43 -11.72 -3.55
N ILE A 119 5.87 -11.05 -4.56
CA ILE A 119 4.96 -11.67 -5.53
C ILE A 119 5.72 -12.69 -6.40
N MET A 120 6.92 -12.34 -6.88
CA MET A 120 7.77 -13.26 -7.64
C MET A 120 8.24 -14.45 -6.81
N GLU A 121 8.42 -14.28 -5.50
CA GLU A 121 8.76 -15.36 -4.58
C GLU A 121 7.62 -16.35 -4.40
N ARG A 122 6.40 -15.85 -4.25
CA ARG A 122 5.22 -16.70 -4.09
C ARG A 122 4.79 -17.37 -5.39
N TYR A 123 4.78 -16.64 -6.50
CA TYR A 123 4.24 -17.10 -7.78
C TYR A 123 5.34 -17.06 -8.87
N PRO A 124 6.00 -18.19 -9.14
CA PRO A 124 7.10 -18.28 -10.11
C PRO A 124 6.72 -17.81 -11.52
N TYR A 125 5.44 -17.88 -11.89
CA TYR A 125 4.88 -17.35 -13.14
C TYR A 125 5.38 -15.93 -13.46
N PHE A 126 5.44 -15.05 -12.46
CA PHE A 126 5.84 -13.66 -12.68
C PHE A 126 7.35 -13.46 -12.92
N ARG A 127 8.17 -14.48 -12.65
CA ARG A 127 9.62 -14.44 -12.94
C ARG A 127 9.94 -14.67 -14.41
N THR A 128 9.15 -15.51 -15.09
CA THR A 128 9.43 -15.95 -16.46
C THR A 128 8.77 -15.05 -17.51
N VAL A 129 7.66 -14.40 -17.14
CA VAL A 129 6.90 -13.53 -18.04
C VAL A 129 7.53 -12.15 -18.16
N LYS A 130 7.35 -11.51 -19.34
CA LYS A 130 7.77 -10.13 -19.59
C LYS A 130 7.30 -9.18 -18.46
N PRO A 131 8.09 -8.16 -18.09
CA PRO A 131 7.81 -7.27 -16.95
C PRO A 131 6.58 -6.36 -17.09
N SER A 132 5.72 -6.59 -18.09
CA SER A 132 4.44 -5.88 -18.29
C SER A 132 3.55 -5.95 -17.05
N TRP A 133 3.56 -7.08 -16.33
CA TRP A 133 2.80 -7.27 -15.09
C TRP A 133 3.21 -6.30 -13.97
N GLN A 134 4.46 -5.83 -13.95
CA GLN A 134 4.92 -4.85 -12.97
C GLN A 134 4.22 -3.50 -13.16
N ASN A 135 3.83 -3.18 -14.40
CA ASN A 135 3.07 -1.98 -14.69
C ASN A 135 1.65 -2.07 -14.10
N SER A 136 1.03 -3.25 -14.14
CA SER A 136 -0.27 -3.49 -13.51
C SER A 136 -0.20 -3.38 -11.98
N ILE A 137 0.92 -3.76 -11.36
CA ILE A 137 1.16 -3.54 -9.92
C ILE A 137 1.31 -2.05 -9.60
N ARG A 138 2.16 -1.32 -10.35
CA ARG A 138 2.31 0.14 -10.19
C ARG A 138 0.98 0.87 -10.37
N HIS A 139 0.22 0.46 -11.37
CA HIS A 139 -1.10 1.00 -11.64
C HIS A 139 -2.07 0.75 -10.48
N SER A 140 -2.05 -0.44 -9.89
CA SER A 140 -2.87 -0.77 -8.72
C SER A 140 -2.58 0.15 -7.54
N LEU A 141 -1.29 0.39 -7.25
CA LEU A 141 -0.83 1.31 -6.19
C LEU A 141 -1.30 2.75 -6.40
N SER A 142 -1.47 3.21 -7.65
CA SER A 142 -1.93 4.57 -7.93
C SER A 142 -3.44 4.69 -8.13
N LEU A 143 -4.14 3.61 -8.50
CA LEU A 143 -5.58 3.63 -8.75
C LEU A 143 -6.42 3.45 -7.49
N LYS A 144 -6.04 2.50 -6.64
CA LYS A 144 -6.85 2.15 -5.47
C LYS A 144 -6.64 3.19 -4.39
N ILE A 145 -7.74 3.65 -3.78
CA ILE A 145 -7.67 4.64 -2.70
C ILE A 145 -6.90 4.12 -1.48
N GLN A 146 -6.78 2.80 -1.39
CA GLN A 146 -6.33 2.06 -0.23
C GLN A 146 -4.81 2.11 -0.07
N PHE A 147 -4.09 2.45 -1.14
CA PHE A 147 -2.64 2.48 -1.15
C PHE A 147 -2.15 3.92 -1.10
N HIS A 148 -1.34 4.20 -0.10
CA HIS A 148 -0.80 5.53 0.11
C HIS A 148 0.73 5.50 0.05
N HIS A 149 1.28 6.52 -0.58
CA HIS A 149 2.71 6.75 -0.63
C HIS A 149 3.16 7.48 0.63
N LEU A 150 4.23 6.98 1.23
CA LEU A 150 4.91 7.58 2.37
C LEU A 150 6.36 7.86 1.97
N ASP A 151 6.78 9.11 2.13
CA ASP A 151 8.16 9.49 1.82
C ASP A 151 9.14 8.82 2.79
N ARG A 152 10.34 8.49 2.28
CA ARG A 152 11.40 7.96 3.14
C ARG A 152 11.95 9.07 4.04
N PRO A 153 12.30 8.75 5.30
CA PRO A 153 13.02 9.70 6.12
C PRO A 153 14.39 9.98 5.49
N VAL A 154 14.86 11.22 5.64
CA VAL A 154 16.17 11.66 5.11
C VAL A 154 17.34 10.84 5.68
N SER A 155 17.13 10.16 6.82
CA SER A 155 18.09 9.26 7.45
C SER A 155 18.36 7.98 6.65
N ASP A 156 17.43 7.53 5.82
CA ASP A 156 17.53 6.27 5.07
C ASP A 156 17.67 6.53 3.55
N PRO A 157 18.90 6.64 3.02
CA PRO A 157 19.11 6.81 1.58
C PRO A 157 18.70 5.53 0.84
N GLY A 158 17.58 5.59 0.11
CA GLY A 158 17.03 4.47 -0.65
C GLY A 158 16.21 4.94 -1.85
N ARG A 159 16.04 4.06 -2.85
CA ARG A 159 15.25 4.37 -4.05
C ARG A 159 13.75 4.25 -3.76
N GLY A 160 13.00 5.30 -4.08
CA GLY A 160 11.53 5.35 -3.99
C GLY A 160 11.01 5.58 -2.56
N GLY A 161 9.69 5.71 -2.38
CA GLY A 161 9.06 5.77 -1.06
C GLY A 161 8.61 4.41 -0.53
N TYR A 162 7.98 4.45 0.64
CA TYR A 162 7.22 3.33 1.19
C TYR A 162 5.77 3.42 0.73
N TRP A 163 5.14 2.27 0.58
CA TRP A 163 3.70 2.16 0.40
C TRP A 163 3.10 1.56 1.66
N TYR A 164 1.93 2.03 2.07
CA TYR A 164 1.17 1.47 3.17
C TYR A 164 -0.30 1.31 2.79
N LEU A 165 -1.00 0.46 3.55
CA LEU A 165 -2.40 0.14 3.35
C LEU A 165 -3.26 0.94 4.35
N ASP A 166 -4.26 1.65 3.84
CA ASP A 166 -5.26 2.36 4.63
C ASP A 166 -6.67 2.01 4.11
N LEU A 167 -7.46 1.35 4.95
CA LEU A 167 -8.83 0.95 4.62
C LEU A 167 -9.88 1.75 5.39
N THR A 168 -9.51 2.90 5.96
CA THR A 168 -10.42 3.79 6.70
C THR A 168 -11.61 4.23 5.84
N HIS A 169 -11.37 4.46 4.55
CA HIS A 169 -12.39 4.91 3.59
C HIS A 169 -13.08 3.76 2.82
N GLY A 170 -12.79 2.49 3.15
CA GLY A 170 -13.43 1.33 2.52
C GLY A 170 -12.86 0.94 1.13
N GLU A 171 -13.69 0.28 0.31
CA GLU A 171 -13.33 -0.09 -1.07
C GLU A 171 -13.66 1.04 -2.03
N GLY A 172 -12.72 1.39 -2.90
CA GLY A 172 -12.95 2.38 -3.96
C GLY A 172 -11.78 2.50 -4.91
N ASP A 173 -12.07 2.91 -6.14
CA ASP A 173 -11.09 3.43 -7.08
C ASP A 173 -11.05 4.96 -6.93
N CYS A 174 -9.90 5.59 -7.13
CA CYS A 174 -9.72 7.05 -7.05
C CYS A 174 -10.48 7.83 -8.15
N LEU A 175 -11.45 7.20 -8.82
CA LEU A 175 -12.20 7.74 -9.95
C LEU A 175 -13.55 8.31 -9.52
N GLU A 176 -13.51 9.34 -8.67
CA GLU A 176 -14.39 10.47 -8.89
C GLU A 176 -13.51 11.65 -9.32
N ARG A 177 -13.17 11.70 -10.62
CA ARG A 177 -12.69 12.94 -11.21
C ARG A 177 -13.78 13.98 -11.01
N LYS A 178 -13.66 14.80 -9.96
CA LYS A 178 -14.34 16.10 -9.88
C LYS A 178 -13.85 16.90 -11.08
N ARG A 179 -14.55 16.78 -12.22
CA ARG A 179 -14.35 17.67 -13.36
C ARG A 179 -14.43 19.08 -12.78
N LYS A 180 -13.34 19.85 -12.85
CA LYS A 180 -13.44 21.29 -12.63
C LYS A 180 -14.51 21.78 -13.61
N PRO A 181 -15.56 22.51 -13.16
CA PRO A 181 -16.47 23.12 -14.12
C PRO A 181 -15.62 23.97 -15.06
N ALA A 182 -15.72 23.71 -16.35
CA ALA A 182 -15.06 24.53 -17.36
C ALA A 182 -15.51 25.99 -17.12
N LYS A 183 -14.56 26.92 -17.05
CA LYS A 183 -14.89 28.34 -17.02
C LYS A 183 -15.71 28.63 -18.28
N ALA A 184 -16.97 28.98 -18.11
CA ALA A 184 -17.82 29.44 -19.19
C ALA A 184 -17.20 30.73 -19.75
N SER A 185 -16.51 30.62 -20.89
CA SER A 185 -16.21 31.78 -21.72
C SER A 185 -17.48 32.12 -22.49
N SER A 186 -18.14 33.17 -22.05
CA SER A 186 -19.21 33.85 -22.78
C SER A 186 -18.69 34.18 -24.19
N PHE A 187 -19.35 33.64 -25.21
CA PHE A 187 -19.31 34.14 -26.57
C PHE A 187 -20.70 33.97 -27.17
N ASP A 188 -21.44 35.08 -27.20
CA ASP A 188 -22.65 35.27 -28.00
C ASP A 188 -22.32 35.07 -29.49
N SER A 189 -23.01 34.15 -30.17
CA SER A 189 -23.56 34.43 -31.49
C SER A 189 -24.51 33.35 -31.99
N VAL A 190 -25.61 33.84 -32.55
CA VAL A 190 -26.79 33.18 -33.11
C VAL A 190 -26.47 32.42 -34.40
N CYS A 191 -27.09 31.24 -34.58
CA CYS A 191 -27.71 30.86 -35.86
C CYS A 191 -28.83 29.82 -35.65
N ASP A 192 -30.06 30.26 -35.91
CA ASP A 192 -31.15 29.43 -36.44
C ASP A 192 -30.75 28.89 -37.82
N ASP A 193 -31.01 27.62 -38.12
CA ASP A 193 -32.04 27.18 -39.06
C ASP A 193 -31.99 25.65 -39.24
N ALA A 194 -33.13 25.08 -39.62
CA ALA A 194 -33.48 23.67 -39.59
C ALA A 194 -32.78 22.83 -40.68
N CYS A 195 -32.60 21.52 -40.42
CA CYS A 195 -33.08 20.51 -41.38
C CYS A 195 -33.05 19.09 -40.80
N SER A 196 -34.15 18.39 -41.06
CA SER A 196 -34.50 17.02 -40.69
C SER A 196 -33.57 15.93 -41.26
N GLU A 197 -33.61 14.78 -40.56
CA GLU A 197 -33.57 13.41 -41.08
C GLU A 197 -32.51 13.03 -42.13
N HIS A 198 -31.62 12.10 -41.77
CA HIS A 198 -31.65 10.78 -42.39
C HIS A 198 -30.79 9.72 -41.68
N ALA A 199 -31.46 8.58 -41.49
CA ALA A 199 -31.02 7.20 -41.32
C ALA A 199 -29.52 6.87 -41.41
N TRP A 200 -29.07 6.04 -40.45
CA TRP A 200 -28.10 4.98 -40.72
C TRP A 200 -28.56 3.68 -40.05
N VAL A 201 -28.97 2.74 -40.92
CA VAL A 201 -28.73 1.29 -40.74
C VAL A 201 -27.22 1.07 -40.73
#